data_AF-A0A662HEX1-F1
#
_entry.id   AF-A0A662HEX1-F1
#
_cell.length_a   1.000
_cell.length_b   1.000
_cell.length_c   1.000
_cell.angle_alpha   90.00
_cell.angle_beta   90.00
_cell.angle_gamma   90.00
#
_symmetry.space_group_name_H-M   'P 1'
#
loop_
_entity.id
_entity.type
_entity.pdbx_description
1 polymer ?
#
loop_
_entity_poly.entity_id
_entity_poly.type
_entity_poly.pdbx_seq_one_letter_code
_entity_poly.pdbx_strand_id
1 'polypeptide(L)'
;MRGRDLAVAALIAAMYAALVAALPMISFLLWQVRIADALLMLSTVLGWPAVVGVTLGCFIGNLTAPWGSTALILIDATMGSLANFVASYIAYKVAYRRGVAYKLAAAAIEVGVISVIVGSCLKYLLLWAFNVDLPLTLSILGVLPGSFIAIGVLGTALAIALEKRVT
;
A
#
# COMPACT_ATOMS: atom_id res chain seq x y z
N MET A 1 4.83 16.36 -15.36
CA MET A 1 5.83 15.32 -15.04
C MET A 1 6.81 15.25 -16.20
N ARG A 2 8.12 15.08 -15.93
CA ARG A 2 9.12 14.88 -17.00
C ARG A 2 9.13 13.40 -17.43
N GLY A 3 9.69 13.07 -18.60
CA GLY A 3 9.73 11.68 -19.10
C GLY A 3 10.35 10.67 -18.12
N ARG A 4 11.40 11.09 -17.39
CA ARG A 4 12.01 10.28 -16.32
C ARG A 4 11.04 9.98 -15.17
N ASP A 5 10.26 10.96 -14.76
CA ASP A 5 9.30 10.83 -13.65
C ASP A 5 8.17 9.85 -14.02
N LEU A 6 7.74 9.91 -15.29
CA LEU A 6 6.76 8.97 -15.82
C LEU A 6 7.30 7.54 -15.82
N ALA A 7 8.55 7.35 -16.24
CA ALA A 7 9.21 6.03 -16.22
C ALA A 7 9.32 5.46 -14.80
N VAL A 8 9.68 6.29 -13.81
CA VAL A 8 9.74 5.88 -12.40
C VAL A 8 8.36 5.49 -11.88
N ALA A 9 7.32 6.29 -12.16
CA ALA A 9 5.95 5.96 -11.76
C ALA A 9 5.46 4.65 -12.40
N ALA A 10 5.74 4.45 -13.69
CA ALA A 10 5.37 3.23 -14.41
C ALA A 10 6.09 1.99 -13.86
N LEU A 11 7.38 2.11 -13.54
CA LEU A 11 8.15 1.01 -12.95
C LEU A 11 7.58 0.62 -11.57
N ILE A 12 7.31 1.60 -10.70
CA ILE A 12 6.74 1.35 -9.38
C ILE A 12 5.34 0.75 -9.50
N ALA A 13 4.52 1.25 -10.43
CA ALA A 13 3.19 0.68 -10.68
C ALA A 13 3.26 -0.78 -11.14
N ALA A 14 4.16 -1.09 -12.07
CA ALA A 14 4.37 -2.46 -12.55
C ALA A 14 4.87 -3.38 -11.43
N MET A 15 5.85 -2.94 -10.63
CA MET A 15 6.36 -3.71 -9.49
C MET A 15 5.26 -3.97 -8.46
N TYR A 16 4.47 -2.94 -8.11
CA TYR A 16 3.39 -3.09 -7.14
C TYR A 16 2.34 -4.08 -7.67
N ALA A 17 1.86 -3.89 -8.90
CA ALA A 17 0.86 -4.77 -9.50
C ALA A 17 1.35 -6.22 -9.61
N ALA A 18 2.60 -6.41 -10.03
CA ALA A 18 3.22 -7.74 -10.11
C ALA A 18 3.32 -8.42 -8.75
N LEU A 19 3.70 -7.69 -7.69
CA LEU A 19 3.78 -8.25 -6.33
C LEU A 19 2.40 -8.68 -5.82
N VAL A 20 1.36 -7.88 -6.05
CA VAL A 20 -0.01 -8.23 -5.66
C VAL A 20 -0.51 -9.45 -6.44
N ALA A 21 -0.33 -9.45 -7.76
CA ALA A 21 -0.78 -10.54 -8.63
C ALA A 21 -0.01 -11.86 -8.39
N ALA A 22 1.27 -11.79 -8.02
CA ALA A 22 2.08 -12.96 -7.70
C ALA A 22 1.77 -13.54 -6.32
N LEU A 23 1.28 -12.72 -5.38
CA LEU A 23 1.04 -13.11 -3.99
C LEU A 23 -0.42 -12.85 -3.55
N PRO A 24 -1.43 -13.35 -4.27
CA PRO A 24 -2.82 -13.10 -3.92
C PRO A 24 -3.20 -13.75 -2.58
N MET A 25 -2.62 -14.93 -2.28
CA MET A 25 -2.89 -15.67 -1.05
C MET A 25 -2.47 -14.92 0.22
N ILE A 26 -1.53 -13.98 0.14
CA ILE A 26 -1.07 -13.21 1.31
C ILE A 26 -1.67 -11.80 1.31
N SER A 27 -2.19 -11.33 0.16
CA SER A 27 -2.57 -9.93 -0.04
C SER A 27 -4.05 -9.60 0.24
N PHE A 28 -4.93 -10.61 0.34
CA PHE A 28 -6.39 -10.45 0.45
C PHE A 28 -7.05 -11.24 1.59
N LEU A 29 -6.26 -11.83 2.49
CA LEU A 29 -6.79 -12.58 3.64
C LEU A 29 -7.16 -11.64 4.80
N LEU A 30 -7.94 -12.16 5.75
CA LEU A 30 -8.19 -11.46 7.03
C LEU A 30 -6.86 -11.12 7.74
N TRP A 31 -5.94 -12.08 7.76
CA TRP A 31 -4.55 -11.90 8.20
C TRP A 31 -3.67 -11.75 6.96
N GLN A 32 -3.61 -10.53 6.43
CA GLN A 32 -2.87 -10.23 5.20
C GLN A 32 -1.54 -9.53 5.49
N VAL A 33 -0.54 -9.86 4.68
CA VAL A 33 0.76 -9.18 4.64
C VAL A 33 1.03 -8.76 3.20
N ARG A 34 0.56 -7.57 2.83
CA ARG A 34 0.74 -7.07 1.46
C ARG A 34 2.16 -6.54 1.28
N ILE A 35 3.06 -7.40 0.81
CA ILE A 35 4.48 -7.06 0.60
C ILE A 35 4.64 -5.86 -0.36
N ALA A 36 3.72 -5.71 -1.31
CA ALA A 36 3.68 -4.56 -2.22
C ALA A 36 3.61 -3.20 -1.47
N ASP A 37 3.06 -3.17 -0.26
CA ASP A 37 2.96 -1.95 0.54
C ASP A 37 4.33 -1.41 0.99
N ALA A 38 5.39 -2.24 0.93
CA ALA A 38 6.75 -1.77 1.15
C ALA A 38 7.17 -0.65 0.17
N LEU A 39 6.54 -0.59 -1.02
CA LEU A 39 6.83 0.42 -2.03
C LEU A 39 6.27 1.81 -1.67
N LEU A 40 5.32 1.92 -0.74
CA LEU A 40 4.72 3.21 -0.34
C LEU A 40 5.79 4.15 0.24
N MET A 41 6.69 3.60 1.06
CA MET A 41 7.82 4.34 1.64
C MET A 41 8.79 4.92 0.61
N LEU A 42 8.78 4.45 -0.65
CA LEU A 42 9.56 5.05 -1.73
C LEU A 42 9.13 6.50 -2.04
N SER A 43 7.89 6.87 -1.68
CA SER A 43 7.39 8.25 -1.75
C SER A 43 8.26 9.23 -0.95
N THR A 44 8.90 8.76 0.13
CA THR A 44 9.82 9.56 0.96
C THR A 44 11.17 9.85 0.28
N VAL A 45 11.52 9.10 -0.77
CA VAL A 45 12.81 9.22 -1.48
C VAL A 45 12.61 9.76 -2.89
N LEU A 46 11.72 9.15 -3.65
CA LEU A 46 11.47 9.45 -5.06
C LEU A 46 10.40 10.53 -5.26
N GLY A 47 9.61 10.83 -4.23
CA GLY A 47 8.64 11.91 -4.22
C GLY A 47 7.35 11.58 -4.97
N TRP A 48 6.77 12.60 -5.63
CA TRP A 48 5.49 12.51 -6.34
C TRP A 48 5.37 11.34 -7.34
N PRO A 49 6.39 10.97 -8.14
CA PRO A 49 6.32 9.83 -9.04
C PRO A 49 6.02 8.50 -8.34
N ALA A 50 6.56 8.29 -7.13
CA ALA A 50 6.29 7.08 -6.36
C ALA A 50 4.86 7.04 -5.82
N VAL A 51 4.31 8.18 -5.39
CA VAL A 51 2.89 8.29 -4.97
C VAL A 51 1.97 7.88 -6.12
N VAL A 52 2.21 8.42 -7.33
CA VAL A 52 1.43 8.05 -8.51
C VAL A 52 1.61 6.57 -8.86
N GLY A 53 2.85 6.07 -8.83
CA GLY A 53 3.18 4.69 -9.14
C GLY A 53 2.46 3.68 -8.23
N VAL A 54 2.53 3.84 -6.91
CA VAL A 54 1.87 2.90 -5.98
C VAL A 54 0.35 3.01 -6.02
N THR A 55 -0.20 4.18 -6.33
CA THR A 55 -1.65 4.38 -6.48
C THR A 55 -2.17 3.61 -7.70
N LEU A 56 -1.53 3.81 -8.87
CA LEU A 56 -1.91 3.12 -10.11
C LEU A 56 -1.60 1.62 -10.03
N GLY A 57 -0.44 1.27 -9.46
CA GLY A 57 -0.07 -0.12 -9.22
C GLY A 57 -1.06 -0.84 -8.32
N CYS A 58 -1.56 -0.17 -7.27
CA CYS A 58 -2.60 -0.74 -6.41
C CYS A 58 -3.92 -0.94 -7.13
N PHE A 59 -4.34 0.04 -7.93
CA PHE A 59 -5.55 -0.11 -8.72
C PHE A 59 -5.45 -1.32 -9.66
N ILE A 60 -4.36 -1.42 -10.43
CA ILE A 60 -4.14 -2.51 -11.39
C ILE A 60 -3.97 -3.86 -10.68
N GLY A 61 -3.18 -3.91 -9.60
CA GLY A 61 -2.94 -5.14 -8.85
C GLY A 61 -4.22 -5.70 -8.23
N ASN A 62 -5.06 -4.83 -7.65
CA ASN A 62 -6.31 -5.25 -7.03
C ASN A 62 -7.38 -5.69 -8.03
N LEU A 63 -7.23 -5.42 -9.34
CA LEU A 63 -8.09 -6.03 -10.36
C LEU A 63 -7.95 -7.56 -10.41
N THR A 64 -6.86 -8.10 -9.87
CA THR A 64 -6.62 -9.55 -9.76
C THR A 64 -7.18 -10.17 -8.47
N ALA A 65 -7.87 -9.38 -7.65
CA ALA A 65 -8.33 -9.82 -6.35
C ALA A 65 -9.42 -10.91 -6.44
N PRO A 66 -9.35 -11.97 -5.62
CA PRO A 66 -10.25 -13.13 -5.70
C PRO A 66 -11.58 -12.91 -4.96
N TRP A 67 -12.27 -11.78 -5.18
CA TRP A 67 -13.54 -11.44 -4.50
C TRP A 67 -14.79 -12.09 -5.12
N GLY A 68 -14.65 -12.80 -6.25
CA GLY A 68 -15.75 -13.51 -6.93
C GLY A 68 -16.75 -12.61 -7.68
N SER A 69 -16.84 -11.31 -7.36
CA SER A 69 -17.69 -10.33 -8.04
C SER A 69 -16.90 -9.15 -8.58
N THR A 70 -17.11 -8.82 -9.86
CA THR A 70 -16.47 -7.68 -10.52
C THR A 70 -16.73 -6.35 -9.79
N ALA A 71 -17.91 -6.17 -9.21
CA ALA A 71 -18.22 -4.97 -8.43
C ALA A 71 -17.36 -4.84 -7.17
N LEU A 72 -17.17 -5.95 -6.44
CA LEU A 72 -16.35 -5.98 -5.23
C LEU A 72 -14.86 -5.80 -5.55
N ILE A 73 -14.40 -6.37 -6.66
CA ILE A 73 -13.03 -6.15 -7.16
C ILE A 73 -12.79 -4.66 -7.45
N LEU A 74 -13.72 -4.00 -8.14
CA LEU A 74 -13.59 -2.57 -8.42
C LEU A 74 -13.65 -1.71 -7.15
N ILE A 75 -14.49 -2.08 -6.18
CA ILE A 75 -14.54 -1.40 -4.86
C ILE A 75 -13.19 -1.54 -4.13
N ASP A 76 -12.62 -2.75 -4.07
CA ASP A 76 -11.32 -2.97 -3.43
C ASP A 76 -10.18 -2.26 -4.17
N ALA A 77 -10.20 -2.26 -5.51
CA ALA A 77 -9.21 -1.56 -6.32
C ALA A 77 -9.27 -0.03 -6.12
N THR A 78 -10.46 0.55 -6.10
CA THR A 78 -10.64 2.00 -5.89
C THR A 78 -10.36 2.43 -4.46
N MET A 79 -10.88 1.70 -3.46
CA MET A 79 -10.66 2.05 -2.05
C MET A 79 -9.22 1.77 -1.61
N GLY A 80 -8.64 0.66 -2.07
CA GLY A 80 -7.24 0.32 -1.81
C GLY A 80 -6.28 1.33 -2.45
N SER A 81 -6.52 1.71 -3.71
CA SER A 81 -5.70 2.75 -4.35
C SER A 81 -5.83 4.11 -3.67
N LEU A 82 -7.02 4.49 -3.20
CA LEU A 82 -7.22 5.70 -2.41
C LEU A 82 -6.45 5.64 -1.08
N ALA A 83 -6.46 4.49 -0.40
CA ALA A 83 -5.69 4.28 0.83
C ALA A 83 -4.18 4.47 0.57
N ASN A 84 -3.65 3.85 -0.48
CA ASN A 84 -2.25 3.98 -0.87
C ASN A 84 -1.87 5.41 -1.27
N PHE A 85 -2.75 6.11 -1.98
CA PHE A 85 -2.57 7.50 -2.35
C PHE A 85 -2.45 8.37 -1.10
N VAL A 86 -3.40 8.26 -0.17
CA VAL A 86 -3.40 9.06 1.07
C VAL A 86 -2.17 8.75 1.92
N ALA A 87 -1.87 7.46 2.14
CA ALA A 87 -0.71 7.03 2.91
C ALA A 87 0.60 7.58 2.33
N SER A 88 0.84 7.31 1.04
CA SER A 88 2.08 7.73 0.35
C SER A 88 2.17 9.24 0.19
N TYR A 89 1.05 9.94 0.00
CA TYR A 89 1.05 11.39 -0.10
C TYR A 89 1.43 12.04 1.23
N ILE A 90 0.91 11.54 2.35
CA ILE A 90 1.29 12.03 3.67
C ILE A 90 2.77 11.73 3.95
N ALA A 91 3.23 10.51 3.67
CA ALA A 91 4.64 10.15 3.83
C ALA A 91 5.57 11.02 2.98
N TYR A 92 5.21 11.27 1.72
CA TYR A 92 5.88 12.23 0.87
C TYR A 92 5.96 13.62 1.53
N LYS A 93 4.85 14.16 2.04
CA LYS A 93 4.85 15.48 2.68
C LYS A 93 5.66 15.53 3.99
N VAL A 94 5.65 14.46 4.77
CA VAL A 94 6.28 14.41 6.10
C VAL A 94 7.77 14.15 6.03
N ALA A 95 8.21 13.26 5.13
CA ALA A 95 9.56 12.68 5.16
C ALA A 95 10.37 12.84 3.87
N TYR A 96 9.84 13.51 2.84
CA TYR A 96 10.57 13.67 1.59
C TYR A 96 11.91 14.39 1.77
N ARG A 97 13.01 13.70 1.44
CA ARG A 97 14.40 14.16 1.61
C ARG A 97 14.73 14.63 3.03
N ARG A 98 14.11 14.02 4.03
CA ARG A 98 14.41 14.26 5.44
C ARG A 98 15.10 13.05 6.06
N GLY A 99 15.70 13.26 7.23
CA GLY A 99 16.42 12.22 7.96
C GLY A 99 15.54 11.05 8.40
N VAL A 100 16.21 9.97 8.84
CA VAL A 100 15.60 8.67 9.19
C VAL A 100 14.46 8.79 10.22
N ALA A 101 14.56 9.71 11.19
CA ALA A 101 13.50 9.91 12.19
C ALA A 101 12.14 10.29 11.56
N TYR A 102 12.16 11.14 10.52
CA TYR A 102 10.92 11.51 9.81
C TYR A 102 10.39 10.34 8.98
N LYS A 103 11.25 9.47 8.47
CA LYS A 103 10.85 8.25 7.74
C LYS A 103 10.17 7.24 8.65
N LEU A 104 10.66 7.07 9.88
CA LEU A 104 10.00 6.22 10.87
C LEU A 104 8.63 6.77 11.25
N ALA A 105 8.51 8.10 11.42
CA ALA A 105 7.21 8.74 11.65
C ALA A 105 6.27 8.57 10.46
N ALA A 106 6.76 8.73 9.23
CA ALA A 106 5.98 8.51 8.01
C ALA A 106 5.50 7.05 7.91
N ALA A 107 6.37 6.07 8.17
CA ALA A 107 6.00 4.66 8.15
C ALA A 107 4.92 4.35 9.20
N ALA A 108 5.02 4.90 10.41
CA ALA A 108 3.98 4.73 11.43
C ALA A 108 2.63 5.30 10.99
N ILE A 109 2.64 6.47 10.32
CA ILE A 109 1.43 7.07 9.75
C ILE A 109 0.87 6.20 8.63
N GLU A 110 1.70 5.73 7.70
CA GLU A 110 1.28 4.86 6.60
C GLU A 110 0.66 3.56 7.14
N VAL A 111 1.29 2.90 8.12
CA VAL A 111 0.75 1.70 8.78
C VAL A 111 -0.62 2.00 9.36
N GLY A 112 -0.79 3.13 10.07
CA GLY A 112 -2.07 3.51 10.64
C GLY A 112 -3.15 3.77 9.58
N VAL A 113 -2.82 4.54 8.54
CA VAL A 113 -3.75 4.89 7.45
C VAL A 113 -4.20 3.64 6.71
N ILE A 114 -3.26 2.77 6.32
CA ILE A 114 -3.58 1.52 5.62
C ILE A 114 -4.40 0.59 6.52
N SER A 115 -4.00 0.39 7.78
CA SER A 115 -4.73 -0.50 8.69
C SER A 115 -6.17 -0.04 8.93
N VAL A 116 -6.39 1.28 9.09
CA VAL A 116 -7.73 1.84 9.32
C VAL A 116 -8.57 1.79 8.04
N ILE A 117 -8.06 2.30 6.92
CA ILE A 117 -8.85 2.39 5.68
C ILE A 117 -9.08 0.99 5.10
N VAL A 118 -8.00 0.23 4.86
CA VAL A 118 -8.10 -1.11 4.27
C VAL A 118 -8.80 -2.06 5.23
N GLY A 119 -8.53 -2.00 6.54
CA GLY A 119 -9.25 -2.80 7.53
C GLY A 119 -10.75 -2.48 7.56
N SER A 120 -11.14 -1.21 7.40
CA SER A 120 -12.56 -0.83 7.32
C SER A 120 -13.21 -1.35 6.04
N CYS A 121 -12.52 -1.25 4.90
CA CYS A 121 -13.01 -1.78 3.63
C CYS A 121 -13.11 -3.31 3.65
N LEU A 122 -12.13 -3.99 4.23
CA LEU A 122 -12.04 -5.45 4.30
C LEU A 122 -13.22 -6.06 5.07
N LYS A 123 -13.71 -5.39 6.12
CA LYS A 123 -14.94 -5.81 6.83
C LYS A 123 -16.12 -5.94 5.85
N TYR A 124 -16.39 -4.88 5.08
CA TYR A 124 -17.52 -4.86 4.16
C TYR A 124 -17.32 -5.81 2.98
N LEU A 125 -16.09 -5.95 2.49
CA LEU A 125 -15.74 -6.91 1.44
C LEU A 125 -15.98 -8.35 1.88
N LEU A 126 -15.56 -8.73 3.09
CA LEU A 126 -15.81 -10.07 3.66
C LEU A 126 -17.30 -10.35 3.88
N LEU A 127 -18.03 -9.35 4.37
CA LEU A 127 -19.48 -9.46 4.57
C LEU A 127 -20.21 -9.66 3.23
N TRP A 128 -19.89 -8.89 2.20
CA TRP A 128 -20.61 -8.96 0.93
C TRP A 128 -20.15 -10.11 0.01
N ALA A 129 -18.87 -10.51 0.08
CA ALA A 129 -18.35 -11.59 -0.75
C ALA A 129 -18.63 -12.98 -0.16
N PHE A 130 -18.46 -13.14 1.16
CA PHE A 130 -18.45 -14.44 1.81
C PHE A 130 -19.49 -14.58 2.93
N ASN A 131 -20.31 -13.54 3.16
CA ASN A 131 -21.31 -13.49 4.23
C ASN A 131 -20.70 -13.69 5.63
N VAL A 132 -19.45 -13.25 5.80
CA VAL A 132 -18.70 -13.31 7.06
C VAL A 132 -18.76 -11.95 7.72
N ASP A 133 -19.57 -11.80 8.77
CA ASP A 133 -19.59 -10.57 9.57
C ASP A 133 -18.50 -10.62 10.63
N LEU A 134 -17.62 -9.62 10.59
CA LEU A 134 -16.47 -9.49 11.49
C LEU A 134 -16.54 -8.15 12.22
N PRO A 135 -16.17 -8.10 13.51
CA PRO A 135 -16.00 -6.85 14.22
C PRO A 135 -14.98 -5.98 13.48
N LEU A 136 -15.26 -4.68 13.34
CA LEU A 136 -14.37 -3.72 12.68
C LEU A 136 -12.96 -3.76 13.27
N THR A 137 -12.88 -3.87 14.60
CA THR A 137 -11.62 -3.99 15.34
C THR A 137 -10.80 -5.19 14.89
N LEU A 138 -11.44 -6.33 14.63
CA LEU A 138 -10.74 -7.55 14.23
C LEU A 138 -10.21 -7.44 12.80
N SER A 139 -10.96 -6.79 11.91
CA SER A 139 -10.50 -6.51 10.54
C SER A 139 -9.30 -5.56 10.51
N ILE A 140 -9.32 -4.48 11.30
CA ILE A 140 -8.18 -3.56 11.43
C ILE A 140 -6.97 -4.27 12.04
N LEU A 141 -7.17 -5.05 13.10
CA LEU A 141 -6.11 -5.83 13.74
C LEU A 141 -5.55 -6.94 12.85
N GLY A 142 -6.33 -7.46 11.90
CA GLY A 142 -5.86 -8.43 10.91
C GLY A 142 -4.89 -7.83 9.89
N VAL A 143 -5.10 -6.56 9.51
CA VAL A 143 -4.24 -5.83 8.56
C VAL A 143 -2.99 -5.24 9.24
N LEU A 144 -3.14 -4.75 10.47
CA LEU A 144 -2.10 -4.01 11.21
C LEU A 144 -0.72 -4.71 11.29
N PRO A 145 -0.60 -5.99 11.71
CA PRO A 145 0.70 -6.65 11.80
C PRO A 145 1.34 -6.82 10.43
N GLY A 146 0.54 -7.09 9.39
CA GLY A 146 1.05 -7.19 8.03
C GLY A 146 1.53 -5.86 7.48
N SER A 147 0.77 -4.79 7.69
CA SER A 147 1.21 -3.44 7.34
C SER A 147 2.46 -3.02 8.10
N PHE A 148 2.58 -3.38 9.38
CA PHE A 148 3.80 -3.11 10.16
C PHE A 148 5.02 -3.82 9.57
N ILE A 149 4.89 -5.09 9.18
CA ILE A 149 5.98 -5.84 8.54
C ILE A 149 6.31 -5.25 7.16
N ALA A 150 5.30 -5.05 6.31
CA ALA A 150 5.50 -4.59 4.94
C ALA A 150 6.01 -3.15 4.87
N ILE A 151 5.37 -2.22 5.57
CA ILE A 151 5.70 -0.79 5.50
C ILE A 151 6.76 -0.44 6.53
N GLY A 152 6.51 -0.80 7.79
CA GLY A 152 7.35 -0.43 8.94
C GLY A 152 8.74 -1.04 8.90
N VAL A 153 8.87 -2.30 8.48
CA VAL A 153 10.16 -3.00 8.42
C VAL A 153 10.71 -3.00 6.99
N LEU A 154 10.01 -3.62 6.04
CA LEU A 154 10.54 -3.77 4.67
C LEU A 154 10.59 -2.44 3.93
N GLY A 155 9.53 -1.63 4.01
CA GLY A 155 9.43 -0.34 3.33
C GLY A 155 10.44 0.69 3.85
N THR A 156 10.62 0.79 5.17
CA THR A 156 11.63 1.68 5.75
C THR A 156 13.05 1.26 5.38
N ALA A 157 13.36 -0.04 5.46
CA ALA A 157 14.66 -0.58 5.06
C ALA A 157 14.95 -0.30 3.58
N LEU A 158 13.95 -0.51 2.72
CA LEU A 158 14.05 -0.22 1.28
C LEU A 158 14.28 1.28 1.02
N ALA A 159 13.54 2.16 1.69
CA ALA A 159 13.68 3.60 1.53
C ALA A 159 15.07 4.11 2.00
N ILE A 160 15.61 3.58 3.09
CA ILE A 160 16.96 3.92 3.56
C ILE A 160 18.02 3.39 2.59
N ALA A 161 17.88 2.15 2.11
CA ALA A 161 18.82 1.55 1.17
C ALA A 161 18.86 2.31 -0.16
N LEU A 162 17.70 2.75 -0.66
CA LEU A 162 17.61 3.53 -1.89
C LEU A 162 18.19 4.93 -1.72
N GLU A 163 17.92 5.62 -0.61
CA GLU A 163 18.46 6.95 -0.34
C GLU A 163 19.99 6.96 -0.38
N LYS A 164 20.65 5.94 0.19
CA LYS A 164 22.12 5.80 0.15
C LYS A 164 22.71 5.66 -1.25
N ARG A 165 21.91 5.32 -2.25
CA ARG A 165 22.37 5.13 -3.64
C ARG A 165 22.03 6.31 -4.54
N VAL A 166 21.01 7.10 -4.17
CA VAL A 166 20.51 8.22 -4.97
C VAL A 166 21.10 9.57 -4.50
N THR A 167 21.61 9.62 -3.26
CA THR A 167 22.24 10.79 -2.64
C THR A 167 23.73 10.57 -2.50
#